data_AF-A0A5J9W3U3-F1
#
_entry.id   AF-A0A5J9W3U3-F1
#
_cell.length_a   1.000
_cell.length_b   1.000
_cell.length_c   1.000
_cell.angle_alpha   90.00
_cell.angle_beta   90.00
_cell.angle_gamma   90.00
#
_symmetry.space_group_name_H-M   'P 1'
#
loop_
_entity.id
_entity.type
_entity.pdbx_description
1 polymer ?
#
loop_
_entity_poly.entity_id
_entity_poly.type
_entity_poly.pdbx_seq_one_letter_code
_entity_poly.pdbx_strand_id
1 'polypeptide(L)'
;FTISHHQFCNCVSIATRSLRPGSSVSGRPTSKACREKQRTDKLNDRFVELGSTLEPGKPVKADKAAILCDATRMVIQLRAEAKQLKDTNDSLEEKIKELKVIYF
;
A
#
# COMPACT_ATOMS: atom_id res chain seq x y z
N PHE A 1 41.78 28.83 10.67
CA PHE A 1 40.64 28.00 11.09
C PHE A 1 39.90 27.50 9.87
N THR A 2 40.37 26.39 9.30
CA THR A 2 39.72 25.73 8.16
C THR A 2 38.50 25.00 8.68
N ILE A 3 37.31 25.50 8.37
CA ILE A 3 36.06 24.76 8.62
C ILE A 3 36.08 23.58 7.67
N SER A 4 36.44 22.40 8.19
CA SER A 4 36.40 21.13 7.48
C SER A 4 35.00 20.91 6.95
N HIS A 5 34.83 21.11 5.65
CA HIS A 5 33.64 20.88 4.86
C HIS A 5 33.42 19.36 4.69
N HIS A 6 33.18 18.65 5.79
CA HIS A 6 32.98 17.19 5.81
C HIS A 6 31.56 16.82 6.27
N GLN A 7 30.57 17.66 5.95
CA GLN A 7 29.18 17.45 6.32
C GLN A 7 28.21 17.48 5.13
N PHE A 8 28.70 17.20 3.92
CA PHE A 8 27.83 16.68 2.87
C PHE A 8 27.74 15.16 3.06
N CYS A 9 26.71 14.75 3.78
CA CYS A 9 26.34 13.34 3.93
C CYS A 9 25.88 12.82 2.56
N ASN A 10 26.81 12.25 1.80
CA ASN A 10 26.53 11.52 0.56
C ASN A 10 25.74 10.23 0.88
N CYS A 11 24.44 10.35 1.16
CA CYS A 11 23.51 9.23 1.16
C CYS A 11 23.07 8.83 -0.27
N VAL A 12 23.49 9.58 -1.29
CA VAL A 12 23.20 9.31 -2.72
C VAL A 12 24.39 8.59 -3.34
N SER A 13 24.63 7.33 -2.97
CA SER A 13 25.51 6.43 -3.74
C SER A 13 25.32 4.93 -3.50
N ILE A 14 24.48 4.49 -2.56
CA ILE A 14 24.42 3.06 -2.18
C ILE A 14 23.04 2.44 -2.48
N ALA A 15 22.57 2.55 -3.72
CA ALA A 15 21.39 1.77 -4.14
C ALA A 15 21.43 1.19 -5.55
N THR A 16 22.37 1.57 -6.43
CA THR A 16 22.35 1.12 -7.83
C THR A 16 23.66 0.55 -8.39
N ARG A 17 24.63 0.16 -7.54
CA ARG A 17 25.70 -0.77 -7.97
C ARG A 17 25.66 -2.06 -7.15
N SER A 18 24.85 -2.96 -7.69
CA SER A 18 24.91 -4.40 -7.46
C SER A 18 26.35 -4.93 -7.55
N LEU A 19 26.63 -5.93 -6.71
CA LEU A 19 27.79 -6.83 -6.62
C LEU A 19 29.05 -6.32 -5.88
N ARG A 20 29.09 -6.60 -4.58
CA ARG A 20 30.32 -7.11 -3.93
C ARG A 20 29.96 -8.09 -2.79
N PRO A 21 30.43 -9.35 -2.82
CA PRO A 21 30.07 -10.36 -1.83
C PRO A 21 30.92 -10.21 -0.57
N GLY A 22 30.26 -10.27 0.58
CA GLY A 22 30.91 -10.38 1.89
C GLY A 22 31.00 -9.07 2.68
N SER A 23 30.03 -8.87 3.57
CA SER A 23 30.33 -8.68 4.99
C SER A 23 29.03 -8.73 5.78
N SER A 24 28.92 -9.77 6.58
CA SER A 24 27.84 -10.01 7.51
C SER A 24 28.13 -9.34 8.86
N VAL A 25 27.05 -8.98 9.55
CA VAL A 25 26.90 -8.87 11.02
C VAL A 25 27.15 -7.49 11.68
N SER A 26 26.04 -6.98 12.22
CA SER A 26 25.87 -6.29 13.51
C SER A 26 26.22 -4.79 13.70
N GLY A 27 25.24 -4.09 14.25
CA GLY A 27 25.47 -3.19 15.39
C GLY A 27 25.85 -1.74 15.12
N ARG A 28 26.15 -1.32 13.88
CA ARG A 28 26.41 0.11 13.63
C ARG A 28 25.09 0.90 13.73
N PRO A 29 24.99 1.95 14.57
CA PRO A 29 23.85 2.84 14.52
C PRO A 29 23.85 3.49 13.14
N THR A 30 22.91 3.08 12.28
CA THR A 30 22.67 3.71 10.99
C THR A 30 22.46 5.19 11.23
N SER A 31 23.11 6.05 10.42
CA SER A 31 22.97 7.50 10.54
C SER A 31 21.50 7.90 10.57
N LYS A 32 21.18 9.00 11.24
CA LYS A 32 19.81 9.54 11.30
C LYS A 32 19.18 9.63 9.90
N ALA A 33 19.97 10.04 8.90
CA ALA A 33 19.55 10.11 7.50
C ALA A 33 19.22 8.73 6.89
N CYS A 34 20.03 7.70 7.17
CA CYS A 34 19.77 6.34 6.68
C CYS A 34 18.51 5.71 7.31
N ARG A 35 18.25 5.97 8.60
CA ARG A 35 17.01 5.56 9.26
C ARG A 35 15.80 6.22 8.63
N GLU A 36 15.91 7.51 8.34
CA GLU A 36 14.83 8.28 7.75
C GLU A 36 14.53 7.82 6.31
N LYS A 37 15.57 7.59 5.50
CA LYS A 37 15.39 7.01 4.15
C LYS A 37 14.63 5.69 4.21
N GLN A 38 15.04 4.77 5.09
CA GLN A 38 14.33 3.48 5.24
C GLN A 38 12.88 3.65 5.67
N ARG A 39 12.59 4.64 6.52
CA ARG A 39 11.22 4.94 6.96
C ARG A 39 10.38 5.48 5.80
N THR A 40 10.93 6.40 5.00
CA THR A 40 10.23 6.97 3.85
C THR A 40 10.05 5.97 2.71
N ASP A 41 11.05 5.12 2.46
CA ASP A 41 10.99 4.06 1.45
C ASP A 41 9.86 3.08 1.78
N LYS A 42 9.82 2.57 3.02
CA LYS A 42 8.72 1.70 3.49
C LYS A 42 7.34 2.34 3.36
N LEU A 43 7.23 3.64 3.65
CA LEU A 43 5.96 4.36 3.48
C LEU A 43 5.57 4.47 2.00
N ASN A 44 6.53 4.76 1.12
CA ASN A 44 6.30 4.86 -0.32
C ASN A 44 5.90 3.49 -0.90
N ASP A 45 6.52 2.40 -0.47
CA ASP A 45 6.16 1.04 -0.90
C ASP A 45 4.69 0.73 -0.59
N ARG A 46 4.18 1.16 0.57
CA ARG A 46 2.75 1.02 0.92
C ARG A 46 1.83 1.82 0.01
N PHE A 47 2.22 3.03 -0.40
CA PHE A 47 1.44 3.81 -1.37
C PHE A 47 1.42 3.16 -2.75
N VAL A 48 2.54 2.54 -3.16
CA VAL A 48 2.63 1.81 -4.43
C VAL A 48 1.76 0.57 -4.42
N GLU A 49 1.83 -0.22 -3.35
CA GLU A 49 0.97 -1.39 -3.12
C GLU A 49 -0.51 -1.01 -3.12
N LEU A 50 -0.88 0.04 -2.39
CA LEU A 50 -2.25 0.55 -2.35
C LEU A 50 -2.71 1.00 -3.75
N GLY A 51 -1.95 1.86 -4.44
CA GLY A 51 -2.33 2.35 -5.76
C GLY A 51 -2.50 1.23 -6.80
N SER A 52 -1.67 0.19 -6.75
CA SER A 52 -1.77 -0.99 -7.62
C SER A 52 -3.04 -1.81 -7.35
N THR A 53 -3.48 -1.85 -6.08
CA THR A 53 -4.71 -2.54 -5.66
C THR A 53 -5.97 -1.79 -6.12
N LEU A 54 -5.93 -0.46 -6.12
CA LEU A 54 -7.08 0.39 -6.50
C LEU A 54 -7.37 0.35 -8.00
N GLU A 55 -6.32 0.36 -8.84
CA GLU A 55 -6.47 0.29 -10.30
C GLU A 55 -5.52 -0.75 -10.90
N PRO A 56 -5.90 -2.03 -10.89
CA PRO A 56 -5.12 -3.10 -11.51
C PRO A 56 -4.88 -2.81 -13.00
N GLY A 57 -3.62 -2.85 -13.43
CA GLY A 57 -3.24 -2.64 -14.84
C GLY A 57 -2.98 -1.19 -15.26
N LYS A 58 -3.17 -0.21 -14.38
CA LYS A 58 -2.76 1.18 -14.64
C LYS A 58 -1.43 1.49 -13.92
N PRO A 59 -0.63 2.42 -14.46
CA PRO A 59 0.52 2.94 -13.73
C PRO A 59 0.07 3.52 -12.39
N VAL A 60 0.77 3.17 -11.31
CA VAL A 60 0.47 3.68 -9.97
C VAL A 60 0.56 5.20 -9.99
N LYS A 61 -0.53 5.86 -9.59
CA LYS A 61 -0.58 7.32 -9.45
C LYS A 61 0.53 7.79 -8.50
N ALA A 62 1.27 8.84 -8.86
CA ALA A 62 2.32 9.38 -8.01
C ALA A 62 1.77 10.28 -6.88
N ASP A 63 0.55 10.78 -7.02
CA ASP A 63 -0.09 11.67 -6.04
C ASP A 63 -0.69 10.88 -4.87
N LYS A 64 -0.07 11.01 -3.70
CA LYS A 64 -0.49 10.35 -2.45
C LYS A 64 -1.90 10.76 -2.01
N ALA A 65 -2.31 12.01 -2.24
CA ALA A 65 -3.65 12.46 -1.85
C ALA A 65 -4.72 11.78 -2.70
N ALA A 66 -4.50 11.73 -4.03
CA ALA A 66 -5.38 11.01 -4.94
C ALA A 66 -5.52 9.52 -4.58
N ILE A 67 -4.42 8.83 -4.25
CA ILE A 67 -4.46 7.41 -3.81
C ILE A 67 -5.36 7.24 -2.57
N LEU A 68 -5.24 8.12 -1.58
CA LEU A 68 -6.05 8.02 -0.35
C LEU A 68 -7.54 8.32 -0.61
N CYS A 69 -7.82 9.32 -1.45
CA CYS A 69 -9.19 9.63 -1.88
C CYS A 69 -9.83 8.46 -2.63
N ASP A 70 -9.08 7.84 -3.54
CA ASP A 70 -9.52 6.69 -4.32
C ASP A 70 -9.78 5.47 -3.42
N ALA A 71 -8.86 5.17 -2.48
CA ALA A 71 -9.03 4.11 -1.50
C ALA A 71 -10.28 4.31 -0.63
N THR A 72 -10.49 5.53 -0.14
CA THR A 72 -11.65 5.87 0.68
C THR A 72 -12.94 5.65 -0.09
N ARG A 73 -13.00 6.13 -1.34
CA ARG A 73 -14.17 5.96 -2.21
C ARG A 73 -14.45 4.49 -2.49
N MET A 74 -13.42 3.70 -2.83
CA MET A 74 -13.58 2.27 -3.10
C MET A 74 -14.08 1.48 -1.88
N VAL A 75 -13.57 1.77 -0.67
CA VAL A 75 -14.05 1.11 0.55
C VAL A 75 -15.53 1.40 0.81
N ILE A 76 -15.97 2.65 0.58
CA ILE A 76 -17.39 3.02 0.72
C ILE A 76 -18.24 2.26 -0.30
N GLN A 77 -17.81 2.23 -1.56
CA GLN A 77 -18.51 1.53 -2.63
C GLN A 77 -18.63 0.03 -2.33
N LEU A 78 -17.53 -0.65 -2.00
CA LEU A 78 -17.53 -2.09 -1.70
C LEU A 78 -18.43 -2.44 -0.51
N ARG A 79 -18.50 -1.58 0.51
CA ARG A 79 -19.42 -1.77 1.64
C ARG A 79 -20.88 -1.65 1.20
N ALA A 80 -21.20 -0.69 0.33
CA ALA A 80 -22.54 -0.52 -0.21
C ALA A 80 -22.94 -1.70 -1.10
N GLU A 81 -22.04 -2.17 -1.96
CA GLU A 81 -22.25 -3.34 -2.82
C GLU A 81 -22.43 -4.62 -2.00
N ALA A 82 -21.58 -4.85 -0.99
CA ALA A 82 -21.71 -6.00 -0.10
C ALA A 82 -23.06 -6.01 0.64
N LYS A 83 -23.54 -4.84 1.07
CA LYS A 83 -24.87 -4.72 1.68
C LYS A 83 -25.98 -5.04 0.68
N GLN A 84 -25.94 -4.45 -0.51
CA GLN A 84 -26.95 -4.70 -1.55
C GLN A 84 -27.00 -6.18 -1.96
N LEU A 85 -25.84 -6.83 -2.10
CA LEU A 85 -25.75 -8.25 -2.40
C LEU A 85 -26.35 -9.11 -1.29
N LYS A 86 -26.09 -8.76 -0.03
CA LYS A 86 -26.70 -9.44 1.12
C LYS A 86 -28.22 -9.30 1.11
N ASP A 87 -28.73 -8.08 0.99
CA ASP A 87 -30.17 -7.80 0.98
C ASP A 87 -30.87 -8.54 -0.19
N THR A 88 -30.20 -8.60 -1.35
CA THR A 88 -30.70 -9.33 -2.53
C THR A 88 -30.70 -10.84 -2.29
N ASN A 89 -29.64 -11.39 -1.70
CA ASN A 89 -29.55 -12.82 -1.39
C ASN A 89 -30.62 -13.23 -0.38
N ASP A 90 -30.80 -12.47 0.69
CA ASP A 90 -31.81 -12.73 1.73
C ASP A 90 -33.23 -12.72 1.11
N SER A 91 -33.53 -11.77 0.22
CA SER A 91 -34.81 -11.72 -0.49
C SER A 91 -35.02 -12.90 -1.45
N LEU A 92 -33.97 -13.38 -2.11
CA LEU A 92 -34.06 -14.56 -2.97
C LEU A 92 -34.28 -15.83 -2.15
N GLU A 93 -33.62 -15.97 -1.01
CA GLU A 93 -33.81 -17.10 -0.09
C GLU A 93 -35.24 -17.16 0.45
N GLU A 94 -35.83 -16.01 0.79
CA GLU A 94 -37.24 -15.91 1.19
C GLU A 94 -38.17 -16.39 0.08
N LYS A 95 -38.00 -15.89 -1.16
CA LYS A 95 -38.80 -16.33 -2.32
C LYS A 95 -38.66 -17.82 -2.58
N ILE A 96 -37.45 -18.38 -2.47
CA ILE A 96 -37.23 -19.82 -2.62
C ILE A 96 -38.00 -20.59 -1.54
N LYS A 97 -37.99 -20.11 -0.30
CA LYS A 97 -38.71 -20.74 0.81
C LYS A 97 -40.24 -20.69 0.60
N GLU A 98 -40.78 -19.54 0.19
CA GLU A 98 -42.20 -19.39 -0.12
C GLU A 98 -42.63 -20.34 -1.25
N LEU A 99 -41.88 -20.39 -2.35
CA LEU A 99 -42.16 -21.30 -3.45
C LEU A 99 -42.11 -22.76 -2.98
N LYS A 100 -41.14 -23.13 -2.14
CA LYS A 100 -41.09 -24.48 -1.57
C LYS A 100 -42.34 -24.82 -0.76
N VAL A 101 -42.84 -23.89 0.04
CA VAL A 101 -44.08 -24.08 0.82
C VAL A 101 -45.31 -24.25 -0.08
N ILE A 102 -45.33 -23.62 -1.26
CA ILE A 102 -46.46 -23.68 -2.20
C ILE A 102 -46.46 -24.99 -2.99
N TYR A 103 -45.26 -25.45 -3.41
CA TYR A 103 -45.13 -26.53 -4.41
C TYR A 103 -44.69 -27.88 -3.84
N PHE A 104 -44.29 -27.96 -2.56
CA PHE A 104 -43.86 -29.19 -1.88
C PHE A 104 -44.57 -29.35 -0.55
#